data_AF-A0A953MCF6-F1
#
_entry.id   AF-A0A953MCF6-F1
#
_cell.length_a   1.000
_cell.length_b   1.000
_cell.length_c   1.000
_cell.angle_alpha   90.00
_cell.angle_beta   90.00
_cell.angle_gamma   90.00
#
_symmetry.space_group_name_H-M   'P 1'
#
loop_
_entity.id
_entity.type
_entity.pdbx_description
1 polymer ?
#
loop_
_entity_poly.entity_id
_entity_poly.type
_entity_poly.pdbx_seq_one_letter_code
_entity_poly.pdbx_strand_id
1 'polypeptide(L)'
;MFNINQSAPMYDQNAVQPMRDELIYVGFNELFTPENVEQAFEETKNGTMLVLINSVCGCAAGSARPGATLALQNNIIPDKIVTLFAGQEREAVSFFRDKYTPQIPPSSPSMFLYKNGELVFTLQRYDIEGRTQEEIAKDLVEVFNEHCKSEGPSISPEAYAELVHAKMCGSKIPLNRN
;
A
#
# COMPACT_ATOMS: atom_id res chain seq x y z
N MET A 1 13.79 13.05 20.53
CA MET A 1 13.56 14.49 20.24
C MET A 1 12.41 14.54 19.25
N PHE A 2 11.27 15.11 19.63
CA PHE A 2 10.15 15.27 18.70
C PHE A 2 10.56 16.31 17.66
N ASN A 3 10.58 15.91 16.39
CA ASN A 3 10.92 16.79 15.29
C ASN A 3 9.78 17.81 15.17
N ILE A 4 10.01 19.06 15.60
CA ILE A 4 8.98 20.11 15.76
C ILE A 4 8.36 20.50 14.40
N ASN A 5 8.98 20.09 13.30
CA ASN A 5 8.52 20.33 11.93
C ASN A 5 7.68 19.20 11.32
N GLN A 6 7.48 18.06 12.01
CA GLN A 6 6.64 16.99 11.48
C GLN A 6 5.15 17.26 11.77
N SER A 7 4.37 17.31 10.69
CA SER A 7 2.92 17.40 10.72
C SER A 7 2.34 16.27 11.56
N ALA A 8 1.56 16.61 12.59
CA ALA A 8 1.00 15.63 13.50
C ALA A 8 0.12 14.60 12.75
N PRO A 9 0.17 13.31 13.15
CA PRO A 9 -0.69 12.27 12.60
C PRO A 9 -2.17 12.59 12.88
N MET A 10 -3.03 12.24 11.93
CA MET A 10 -4.47 12.49 12.03
C MET A 10 -5.22 11.49 12.91
N TYR A 11 -4.68 10.28 13.09
CA TYR A 11 -5.32 9.23 13.87
C TYR A 11 -4.38 8.68 14.94
N ASP A 12 -4.96 8.08 15.98
CA ASP A 12 -4.23 7.44 17.06
C ASP A 12 -3.32 6.32 16.54
N GLN A 13 -2.07 6.27 17.03
CA GLN A 13 -1.07 5.32 16.53
C GLN A 13 -1.43 3.88 16.87
N ASN A 14 -1.97 3.62 18.07
CA ASN A 14 -2.37 2.27 18.46
C ASN A 14 -3.56 1.79 17.64
N ALA A 15 -4.49 2.69 17.32
CA ALA A 15 -5.67 2.37 16.52
C ALA A 15 -5.32 1.98 15.07
N VAL A 16 -4.24 2.53 14.51
CA VAL A 16 -3.83 2.23 13.12
C VAL A 16 -2.77 1.14 13.01
N GLN A 17 -2.14 0.74 14.12
CA GLN A 17 -1.09 -0.29 14.14
C GLN A 17 -1.50 -1.59 13.42
N PRO A 18 -2.72 -2.15 13.61
CA PRO A 18 -3.12 -3.36 12.90
C PRO A 18 -3.16 -3.19 11.37
N MET A 19 -3.39 -1.97 10.88
CA MET A 19 -3.39 -1.67 9.43
C MET A 19 -1.98 -1.59 8.85
N ARG A 20 -0.97 -1.31 9.69
CA ARG A 20 0.45 -1.36 9.34
C ARG A 20 0.94 -2.80 9.38
N ASP A 21 0.64 -3.49 10.48
CA ASP A 21 1.06 -4.88 10.73
C ASP A 21 0.64 -5.81 9.58
N GLU A 22 -0.55 -5.62 9.02
CA GLU A 22 -1.03 -6.37 7.84
C GLU A 22 -0.07 -6.31 6.64
N LEU A 23 0.52 -5.13 6.38
CA LEU A 23 1.46 -4.93 5.28
C LEU A 23 2.88 -5.33 5.64
N ILE A 24 3.34 -4.98 6.85
CA ILE A 24 4.67 -5.34 7.35
C ILE A 24 4.83 -6.86 7.38
N TYR A 25 3.79 -7.58 7.79
CA TYR A 25 3.81 -9.05 7.87
C TYR A 25 4.13 -9.70 6.53
N VAL A 26 3.68 -9.12 5.41
CA VAL A 26 3.96 -9.62 4.05
C VAL A 26 5.19 -8.96 3.39
N GLY A 27 5.98 -8.22 4.17
CA GLY A 27 7.28 -7.69 3.76
C GLY A 27 7.30 -6.25 3.27
N PHE A 28 6.19 -5.48 3.37
CA PHE A 28 6.23 -4.06 3.03
C PHE A 28 7.15 -3.29 3.98
N ASN A 29 8.01 -2.45 3.41
CA ASN A 29 8.79 -1.49 4.17
C ASN A 29 8.04 -0.16 4.31
N GLU A 30 7.89 0.33 5.55
CA GLU A 30 7.24 1.61 5.82
C GLU A 30 8.18 2.78 5.57
N LEU A 31 7.68 3.81 4.89
CA LEU A 31 8.43 5.04 4.62
C LEU A 31 7.86 6.17 5.47
N PHE A 32 8.60 6.61 6.48
CA PHE A 32 8.09 7.57 7.46
C PHE A 32 8.37 9.03 7.10
N THR A 33 9.44 9.28 6.34
CA THR A 33 9.90 10.64 6.01
C THR A 33 10.15 10.82 4.51
N PRO A 34 10.16 12.06 4.01
CA PRO A 34 10.58 12.35 2.63
C PRO A 34 11.92 11.73 2.27
N GLU A 35 12.88 11.74 3.19
CA GLU A 35 14.21 11.14 2.99
C GLU A 35 14.12 9.63 2.81
N ASN A 36 13.25 8.94 3.56
CA ASN A 36 13.02 7.49 3.34
C ASN A 36 12.42 7.23 1.95
N VAL A 37 11.55 8.11 1.46
CA VAL A 37 11.00 8.01 0.10
C VAL A 37 12.09 8.17 -0.94
N GLU A 38 12.90 9.23 -0.86
CA GLU A 38 14.01 9.43 -1.80
C GLU A 38 14.98 8.26 -1.81
N GLN A 39 15.37 7.81 -0.62
CA GLN A 39 16.27 6.66 -0.47
C GLN A 39 15.67 5.40 -1.12
N ALA A 40 14.38 5.13 -0.90
CA ALA A 40 13.74 3.96 -1.50
C ALA A 40 13.76 4.00 -3.03
N PHE A 41 13.55 5.18 -3.63
CA PHE A 41 13.64 5.37 -5.08
C PHE A 41 15.06 5.28 -5.62
N GLU A 42 16.06 5.82 -4.93
CA GLU A 42 17.46 5.72 -5.38
C GLU A 42 17.96 4.27 -5.29
N GLU A 43 17.63 3.55 -4.23
CA GLU A 43 17.96 2.11 -4.08
C GLU A 43 17.31 1.24 -5.15
N THR A 44 16.18 1.67 -5.71
CA THR A 44 15.40 0.89 -6.71
C THR A 44 15.48 1.48 -8.12
N LYS A 45 16.48 2.34 -8.37
CA LYS A 45 16.63 3.06 -9.65
C LYS A 45 16.77 2.16 -10.88
N ASN A 46 17.29 0.94 -10.72
CA ASN A 46 17.44 -0.06 -11.77
C ASN A 46 16.60 -1.33 -11.51
N GLY A 47 15.50 -1.19 -10.76
CA GLY A 47 14.62 -2.29 -10.39
C GLY A 47 13.14 -1.89 -10.46
N THR A 48 12.30 -2.71 -9.85
CA THR A 48 10.86 -2.54 -9.76
C THR A 48 10.43 -2.29 -8.33
N MET A 49 9.56 -1.30 -8.14
CA MET A 49 9.04 -0.94 -6.83
C MET A 49 7.53 -0.80 -6.86
N LEU A 50 6.84 -1.56 -6.03
CA LEU A 50 5.43 -1.32 -5.74
C LEU A 50 5.34 -0.39 -4.53
N VAL A 51 4.62 0.71 -4.72
CA VAL A 51 4.27 1.66 -3.66
C VAL A 51 2.79 1.55 -3.39
N LEU A 52 2.42 1.23 -2.15
CA LEU A 52 1.04 1.29 -1.66
C LEU A 52 0.86 2.52 -0.77
N ILE A 53 -0.03 3.43 -1.16
CA ILE A 53 -0.50 4.50 -0.27
C ILE A 53 -1.66 3.93 0.56
N ASN A 54 -1.34 3.42 1.75
CA ASN A 54 -2.30 2.87 2.70
C ASN A 54 -3.22 3.98 3.26
N SER A 55 -4.38 3.58 3.80
CA SER A 55 -5.30 4.50 4.48
C SER A 55 -6.19 3.76 5.49
N VAL A 56 -6.86 4.52 6.36
CA VAL A 56 -7.86 3.99 7.29
C VAL A 56 -9.22 3.69 6.63
N CYS A 57 -9.37 3.96 5.34
CA CYS A 57 -10.64 3.84 4.64
C CYS A 57 -11.10 2.38 4.53
N GLY A 58 -12.42 2.14 4.50
CA GLY A 58 -13.00 0.80 4.37
C GLY A 58 -12.54 0.06 3.11
N CYS A 59 -12.36 0.74 1.98
CA CYS A 59 -11.83 0.11 0.76
C CYS A 59 -10.35 -0.28 0.87
N ALA A 60 -9.58 0.33 1.78
CA ALA A 60 -8.22 -0.12 2.07
C ALA A 60 -8.23 -1.45 2.80
N ALA A 61 -9.10 -1.59 3.81
CA ALA A 61 -9.24 -2.81 4.58
C ALA A 61 -9.96 -3.95 3.84
N GLY A 62 -10.91 -3.62 2.95
CA GLY A 62 -11.73 -4.59 2.23
C GLY A 62 -11.16 -5.05 0.89
N SER A 63 -10.32 -4.23 0.25
CA SER A 63 -9.90 -4.46 -1.14
C SER A 63 -8.41 -4.20 -1.34
N ALA A 64 -7.90 -3.01 -1.01
CA ALA A 64 -6.55 -2.62 -1.40
C ALA A 64 -5.44 -3.43 -0.71
N ARG A 65 -5.43 -3.47 0.64
CA ARG A 65 -4.39 -4.23 1.37
C ARG A 65 -4.53 -5.74 1.13
N PRO A 66 -5.73 -6.34 1.22
CA PRO A 66 -5.86 -7.77 0.95
C PRO A 66 -5.47 -8.11 -0.49
N GLY A 67 -5.88 -7.30 -1.48
CA GLY A 67 -5.50 -7.50 -2.89
C GLY A 67 -4.00 -7.38 -3.14
N ALA A 68 -3.34 -6.38 -2.53
CA ALA A 68 -1.89 -6.25 -2.61
C ALA A 68 -1.16 -7.44 -1.96
N THR A 69 -1.57 -7.85 -0.76
CA THR A 69 -0.95 -8.97 -0.05
C THR A 69 -1.13 -10.30 -0.79
N LEU A 70 -2.29 -10.51 -1.44
CA LEU A 70 -2.59 -11.67 -2.25
C LEU A 70 -1.76 -11.69 -3.53
N ALA A 71 -1.60 -10.55 -4.20
CA ALA A 71 -0.77 -10.43 -5.39
C ALA A 71 0.71 -10.79 -5.13
N LEU A 72 1.21 -10.52 -3.92
CA LEU A 72 2.57 -10.87 -3.50
C LEU A 72 2.78 -12.36 -3.25
N GLN A 73 1.73 -13.18 -3.35
CA GLN A 73 1.84 -14.63 -3.36
C GLN A 73 2.15 -15.19 -4.77
N ASN A 74 2.30 -14.32 -5.77
CA ASN A 74 2.70 -14.71 -7.12
C ASN A 74 4.17 -15.14 -7.19
N ASN A 75 4.52 -15.94 -8.20
CA ASN A 75 5.90 -16.38 -8.43
C ASN A 75 6.83 -15.25 -8.89
N ILE A 76 6.27 -14.20 -9.51
CA ILE A 76 7.01 -13.00 -9.94
C ILE A 76 6.45 -11.81 -9.19
N ILE A 77 7.30 -11.10 -8.46
CA ILE A 77 6.93 -9.93 -7.65
C ILE A 77 7.90 -8.77 -7.88
N PRO A 78 7.56 -7.54 -7.46
CA PRO A 78 8.46 -6.40 -7.50
C PRO A 78 9.72 -6.62 -6.64
N ASP A 79 10.84 -6.03 -7.04
CA ASP A 79 12.10 -6.10 -6.29
C ASP A 79 11.99 -5.42 -4.91
N LYS A 80 11.15 -4.39 -4.81
CA LYS A 80 10.88 -3.68 -3.57
C LYS A 80 9.39 -3.42 -3.38
N ILE A 81 8.91 -3.62 -2.17
CA ILE A 81 7.54 -3.32 -1.76
C ILE A 81 7.58 -2.32 -0.61
N VAL A 82 6.97 -1.16 -0.80
CA VAL A 82 6.98 -0.06 0.17
C VAL A 82 5.59 0.48 0.40
N THR A 83 5.35 1.00 1.60
CA THR A 83 4.07 1.59 1.97
C THR A 83 4.26 2.96 2.63
N LEU A 84 3.34 3.86 2.30
CA LEU A 84 3.16 5.17 2.93
C LEU A 84 1.74 5.21 3.49
N PHE A 85 1.51 5.81 4.65
CA PHE A 85 0.17 5.84 5.24
C PHE A 85 -0.44 7.24 5.18
N ALA A 86 -1.42 7.41 4.29
CA ALA A 86 -2.17 8.65 4.15
C ALA A 86 -2.89 9.03 5.46
N GLY A 87 -2.61 10.25 5.94
CA GLY A 87 -3.12 10.78 7.21
C GLY A 87 -2.21 10.53 8.41
N GLN A 88 -1.18 9.68 8.30
CA GLN A 88 -0.17 9.47 9.35
C GLN A 88 1.13 10.17 8.97
N GLU A 89 1.87 9.60 8.02
CA GLU A 89 3.14 10.11 7.51
C GLU A 89 2.91 11.23 6.47
N ARG A 90 2.24 12.31 6.90
CA ARG A 90 1.70 13.33 6.00
C ARG A 90 2.74 13.97 5.09
N GLU A 91 3.93 14.26 5.62
CA GLU A 91 5.04 14.83 4.85
C GLU A 91 5.60 13.85 3.82
N ALA A 92 5.83 12.59 4.21
CA ALA A 92 6.30 11.57 3.28
C ALA A 92 5.28 11.33 2.14
N VAL A 93 3.98 11.28 2.48
CA VAL A 93 2.90 11.13 1.51
C VAL A 93 2.79 12.33 0.57
N SER A 94 2.88 13.56 1.11
CA SER A 94 2.86 14.78 0.28
C SER A 94 4.06 14.81 -0.66
N PHE A 95 5.25 14.59 -0.12
CA PHE A 95 6.49 14.54 -0.89
C PHE A 95 6.42 13.50 -2.01
N PHE A 96 5.93 12.29 -1.72
CA PHE A 96 5.74 11.25 -2.73
C PHE A 96 4.82 11.74 -3.86
N ARG A 97 3.68 12.33 -3.50
CA ARG A 97 2.67 12.79 -4.47
C ARG A 97 3.20 13.91 -5.36
N ASP A 98 3.88 14.88 -4.76
CA ASP A 98 4.40 16.05 -5.46
C ASP A 98 5.55 15.68 -6.40
N LYS A 99 6.43 14.77 -5.98
CA LYS A 99 7.64 14.40 -6.74
C LYS A 99 7.41 13.28 -7.74
N TYR A 100 6.68 12.24 -7.37
CA TYR A 100 6.61 10.99 -8.14
C TYR A 100 5.26 10.75 -8.81
N THR A 101 4.20 11.46 -8.41
CA THR A 101 2.88 11.37 -9.07
C THR A 101 2.23 12.75 -9.32
N PRO A 102 2.95 13.78 -9.82
CA PRO A 102 2.43 15.16 -9.88
C PRO A 102 1.21 15.34 -10.80
N GLN A 103 1.04 14.45 -11.78
CA GLN A 103 -0.08 14.49 -12.73
C GLN A 103 -1.29 13.66 -12.29
N ILE A 104 -1.19 12.96 -11.16
CA ILE A 104 -2.22 12.05 -10.68
C ILE A 104 -2.97 12.72 -9.53
N PRO A 105 -4.30 12.87 -9.62
CA PRO A 105 -5.10 13.39 -8.52
C PRO A 105 -4.85 12.62 -7.21
N PRO A 106 -4.52 13.29 -6.10
CA PRO A 106 -4.27 12.62 -4.83
C PRO A 106 -5.48 11.79 -4.37
N SER A 107 -5.28 10.48 -4.22
CA SER A 107 -6.27 9.56 -3.67
C SER A 107 -5.65 8.52 -2.75
N SER A 108 -6.45 7.94 -1.86
CA SER A 108 -6.04 6.84 -0.98
C SER A 108 -7.23 5.94 -0.61
N PRO A 109 -7.08 4.61 -0.60
CA PRO A 109 -5.88 3.87 -0.97
C PRO A 109 -5.55 4.00 -2.47
N SER A 110 -4.27 3.88 -2.81
CA SER A 110 -3.78 3.87 -4.20
C SER A 110 -2.46 3.11 -4.31
N MET A 111 -2.17 2.55 -5.47
CA MET A 111 -0.95 1.76 -5.73
C MET A 111 -0.27 2.20 -7.01
N PHE A 112 1.06 2.14 -7.00
CA PHE A 112 1.91 2.58 -8.10
C PHE A 112 3.03 1.56 -8.30
N LEU A 113 3.24 1.09 -9.53
CA LEU A 113 4.39 0.28 -9.88
C LEU A 113 5.37 1.15 -10.66
N TYR A 114 6.59 1.23 -10.15
CA TYR A 114 7.71 1.87 -10.84
C TYR A 114 8.65 0.81 -11.39
N LYS A 115 9.23 1.09 -12.55
CA LYS A 115 10.30 0.30 -13.16
C LYS A 115 11.39 1.24 -13.65
N ASN A 116 12.61 1.03 -13.16
CA ASN A 116 13.76 1.87 -13.49
C ASN A 116 13.51 3.38 -13.24
N GLY A 117 12.77 3.70 -12.17
CA GLY A 117 12.38 5.08 -11.83
C GLY A 117 11.19 5.64 -12.62
N GLU A 118 10.67 4.92 -13.61
CA GLU A 118 9.50 5.34 -14.39
C GLU A 118 8.22 4.69 -13.87
N LEU A 119 7.12 5.46 -13.84
CA LEU A 119 5.82 4.95 -13.43
C LEU A 119 5.20 4.14 -14.59
N VAL A 120 4.97 2.84 -14.37
CA VAL A 120 4.46 1.92 -15.40
C VAL A 120 3.03 1.44 -15.15
N PHE A 121 2.55 1.53 -13.91
CA PHE A 121 1.18 1.14 -13.57
C PHE A 121 0.64 1.94 -12.38
N THR A 122 -0.67 2.15 -12.37
CA THR A 122 -1.39 2.92 -11.35
C THR A 122 -2.74 2.29 -11.07
N LEU A 123 -3.09 2.15 -9.80
CA LEU A 123 -4.45 1.91 -9.32
C LEU A 123 -4.82 3.03 -8.36
N GLN A 124 -5.75 3.89 -8.75
CA GLN A 124 -6.24 4.95 -7.90
C GLN A 124 -7.44 4.47 -7.08
N ARG A 125 -7.90 5.28 -6.13
CA ARG A 125 -9.04 4.91 -5.30
C ARG A 125 -10.28 4.53 -6.12
N TYR A 126 -10.56 5.25 -7.21
CA TYR A 126 -11.73 4.96 -8.05
C TYR A 126 -11.60 3.61 -8.79
N ASP A 127 -10.37 3.13 -9.02
CA ASP A 127 -10.10 1.81 -9.59
C ASP A 127 -10.17 0.69 -8.54
N ILE A 128 -10.25 1.04 -7.24
CA ILE A 128 -10.25 0.10 -6.11
C ILE A 128 -11.65 0.01 -5.48
N GLU A 129 -12.33 1.14 -5.38
CA GLU A 129 -13.63 1.25 -4.72
C GLU A 129 -14.69 0.41 -5.43
N GLY A 130 -15.36 -0.47 -4.69
CA GLY A 130 -16.38 -1.38 -5.24
C GLY A 130 -15.85 -2.70 -5.81
N ARG A 131 -14.52 -2.90 -5.85
CA ARG A 131 -13.91 -4.15 -6.33
C ARG A 131 -13.51 -5.06 -5.18
N THR A 132 -13.43 -6.34 -5.49
CA THR A 132 -12.97 -7.41 -4.59
C THR A 132 -11.45 -7.44 -4.51
N GLN A 133 -10.92 -8.03 -3.45
CA GLN A 133 -9.47 -8.23 -3.30
C GLN A 133 -8.89 -9.09 -4.43
N GLU A 134 -9.63 -10.08 -4.94
CA GLU A 134 -9.20 -10.97 -6.01
C GLU A 134 -9.07 -10.22 -7.34
N GLU A 135 -9.99 -9.29 -7.62
CA GLU A 135 -9.90 -8.43 -8.81
C GLU A 135 -8.68 -7.50 -8.73
N ILE A 136 -8.42 -6.91 -7.57
CA ILE A 136 -7.24 -6.07 -7.34
C ILE A 136 -5.95 -6.89 -7.47
N ALA A 137 -5.93 -8.09 -6.87
CA ALA A 137 -4.78 -8.98 -6.94
C ALA A 137 -4.49 -9.42 -8.37
N LYS A 138 -5.53 -9.72 -9.15
CA LYS A 138 -5.40 -10.10 -10.56
C LYS A 138 -4.70 -9.01 -11.38
N ASP A 139 -5.17 -7.76 -11.29
CA ASP A 139 -4.54 -6.65 -12.02
C ASP A 139 -3.05 -6.52 -11.65
N LEU A 140 -2.74 -6.59 -10.35
CA LEU A 140 -1.37 -6.51 -9.85
C LEU A 140 -0.50 -7.67 -10.36
N VAL A 141 -1.01 -8.90 -10.35
CA VAL A 141 -0.29 -10.07 -10.86
C VAL A 141 -0.02 -9.94 -12.36
N GLU A 142 -0.98 -9.43 -13.14
CA GLU A 142 -0.78 -9.16 -14.57
C GLU A 142 0.38 -8.20 -14.79
N VAL A 143 0.43 -7.06 -14.09
CA VAL A 143 1.56 -6.11 -14.23
C VAL A 143 2.87 -6.60 -13.61
N PHE A 144 2.82 -7.43 -12.56
CA PHE A 144 4.04 -8.05 -12.02
C PHE A 144 4.68 -8.97 -13.05
N ASN A 145 3.88 -9.83 -13.68
CA ASN A 145 4.37 -10.74 -14.72
C ASN A 145 4.89 -10.00 -15.96
N GLU A 146 4.34 -8.82 -16.27
CA GLU A 146 4.81 -8.01 -17.40
C GLU A 146 6.10 -7.24 -17.09
N HIS A 147 6.22 -6.67 -15.88
CA HIS A 147 7.24 -5.68 -15.60
C HIS A 147 8.35 -6.13 -14.65
N CYS A 148 8.08 -7.09 -13.78
CA CYS A 148 8.96 -7.52 -12.69
C CYS A 148 9.70 -8.82 -13.03
N LYS A 149 10.70 -9.16 -12.20
CA LYS A 149 11.56 -10.34 -12.39
C LYS A 149 11.98 -11.03 -11.09
N SER A 150 11.73 -10.42 -9.93
CA SER A 150 12.09 -11.01 -8.66
C SER A 150 11.19 -12.21 -8.36
N GLU A 151 11.79 -13.26 -7.80
CA GLU A 151 11.09 -14.48 -7.41
C GLU A 151 10.30 -14.21 -6.13
N GLY A 152 9.00 -14.49 -6.18
CA GLY A 152 8.12 -14.53 -5.03
C GLY A 152 7.90 -15.96 -4.53
N PRO A 153 6.99 -16.17 -3.57
CA PRO A 153 6.16 -15.16 -2.90
C PRO A 153 6.97 -14.29 -1.91
N SER A 154 6.40 -13.18 -1.45
CA SER A 154 7.09 -12.29 -0.49
C SER A 154 7.27 -12.92 0.90
N ILE A 155 6.40 -13.87 1.26
CA ILE A 155 6.47 -14.74 2.44
C ILE A 155 5.97 -16.13 2.04
N SER A 156 6.25 -17.18 2.83
CA SER A 156 5.79 -18.52 2.48
C SER A 156 4.24 -18.60 2.47
N PRO A 157 3.64 -19.46 1.64
CA PRO A 157 2.18 -19.65 1.63
C PRO A 157 1.61 -20.05 3.00
N GLU A 158 2.38 -20.79 3.81
CA GLU A 158 2.01 -21.16 5.17
C GLU A 158 1.98 -19.95 6.10
N ALA A 159 2.98 -19.06 6.01
CA ALA A 159 2.96 -17.81 6.75
C ALA A 159 1.80 -16.91 6.29
N TYR A 160 1.55 -16.84 4.98
CA TYR A 160 0.42 -16.08 4.44
C TYR A 160 -0.93 -16.60 4.93
N ALA A 161 -1.11 -17.91 5.11
CA ALA A 161 -2.33 -18.49 5.65
C ALA A 161 -2.65 -18.05 7.09
N GLU A 162 -1.65 -17.62 7.86
CA GLU A 162 -1.79 -17.09 9.21
C GLU A 162 -2.09 -15.57 9.23
N LEU A 163 -2.04 -14.90 8.07
CA LEU A 163 -2.34 -13.47 7.96
C LEU A 163 -3.82 -13.21 8.27
N VAL A 164 -4.06 -12.49 9.36
CA VAL A 164 -5.41 -12.04 9.73
C VAL A 164 -5.61 -10.61 9.22
N HIS A 165 -6.44 -10.44 8.19
CA HIS A 165 -6.84 -9.11 7.73
C HIS A 165 -7.69 -8.39 8.80
N ALA A 166 -7.24 -7.21 9.22
CA ALA A 166 -7.93 -6.40 10.21
C ALA A 166 -9.24 -5.83 9.63
N LYS A 167 -10.34 -6.59 9.72
CA LYS A 167 -11.69 -6.13 9.35
C LYS A 167 -12.28 -5.25 10.46
N MET A 168 -11.91 -3.97 10.50
CA MET A 168 -12.50 -2.99 11.44
C MET A 168 -13.74 -2.26 10.90
N CYS A 169 -14.27 -2.63 9.73
CA CYS A 169 -15.47 -1.98 9.19
C CYS A 169 -16.73 -2.78 9.53
N GLY A 170 -17.37 -2.40 10.64
CA GLY A 170 -18.66 -2.93 11.05
C GLY A 170 -19.49 -1.84 11.71
N SER A 171 -19.87 -0.79 10.98
CA SER A 171 -21.01 0.02 11.39
C SER A 171 -22.25 -0.86 11.30
N LYS A 172 -22.60 -1.51 12.41
CA LYS A 172 -23.96 -2.03 12.59
C LYS A 172 -24.87 -0.81 12.61
N ILE A 173 -25.40 -0.43 11.44
CA ILE A 173 -26.51 0.52 11.37
C ILE A 173 -27.65 -0.16 12.13
N PRO A 174 -28.11 0.39 13.27
CA PRO A 174 -29.28 -0.15 13.93
C PRO A 174 -30.47 0.02 12.99
N LEU A 175 -30.90 -1.08 12.37
CA LEU A 175 -32.16 -1.11 11.64
C LEU A 175 -33.27 -1.10 12.68
N ASN A 176 -34.08 -0.05 12.67
CA ASN A 176 -35.26 0.02 13.50
C ASN A 176 -36.24 -1.07 13.01
N ARG A 177 -36.53 -2.06 13.86
CA ARG A 177 -37.59 -3.04 13.58
C ARG A 177 -38.93 -2.35 13.82
N ASN A 178 -39.49 -1.75 12.77
CA ASN A 178 -40.92 -1.55 12.63
C ASN A 178 -41.43 -2.51 11.58
#